data_AF-O33375-F1
#
_entry.id   AF-O33375-F1
#
_cell.length_a   1.000
_cell.length_b   1.000
_cell.length_c   1.000
_cell.angle_alpha   90.00
_cell.angle_beta   90.00
_cell.angle_gamma   90.00
#
_symmetry.space_group_name_H-M   'P 1'
#
loop_
_entity.id
_entity.type
_entity.pdbx_description
1 polymer ?
#
loop_
_entity_poly.entity_id
_entity_poly.type
_entity_poly.pdbx_seq_one_letter_code
_entity_poly.pdbx_strand_id
1 'polypeptide(L)' 'MPTSTKPYILRALCEWCSDNSLTPHILVWVNEHTRVPMQYVRDNEIMLNIGATATQNLRIDNDWI' A
#
# COMPACT_ATOMS: atom_id res chain seq x y z
N MET A 1 5.79 23.95 -3.07
CA MET A 1 4.68 23.10 -3.55
C MET A 1 4.12 22.36 -2.35
N PRO A 2 2.80 22.21 -2.20
CA PRO A 2 2.23 21.39 -1.13
C PRO A 2 2.62 19.92 -1.31
N THR A 3 2.76 19.18 -0.20
CA THR A 3 3.03 17.74 -0.20
C THR A 3 1.87 16.96 -0.82
N SER A 4 2.16 15.81 -1.43
CA SER A 4 1.14 14.93 -2.02
C SER A 4 0.09 14.51 -0.99
N THR A 5 -1.18 14.50 -1.39
CA THR A 5 -2.29 14.02 -0.54
C THR A 5 -2.45 12.50 -0.55
N LYS A 6 -1.85 11.81 -1.53
CA LYS A 6 -1.94 10.34 -1.70
C LYS A 6 -1.63 9.55 -0.41
N PRO A 7 -0.50 9.76 0.29
CA PRO A 7 -0.19 8.98 1.50
C PRO A 7 -1.19 9.20 2.63
N TYR A 8 -1.79 10.40 2.73
CA TYR A 8 -2.81 10.71 3.73
C TYR A 8 -4.12 9.99 3.45
N ILE A 9 -4.57 10.02 2.18
CA ILE A 9 -5.78 9.30 1.76
C ILE A 9 -5.59 7.79 1.95
N LEU A 10 -4.41 7.25 1.63
CA LEU A 10 -4.12 5.83 1.80
C LEU A 10 -4.21 5.40 3.28
N ARG A 11 -3.65 6.18 4.20
CA ARG A 11 -3.78 5.93 5.65
C ARG A 11 -5.24 5.96 6.10
N ALA A 12 -5.99 6.99 5.70
CA ALA A 12 -7.40 7.12 6.04
C ALA A 12 -8.25 5.95 5.51
N LEU A 13 -7.99 5.48 4.28
CA LEU A 13 -8.67 4.31 3.73
C LEU A 13 -8.29 3.01 4.44
N CYS A 14 -7.02 2.85 4.83
CA CYS A 14 -6.57 1.68 5.58
C CYS A 14 -7.21 1.60 6.97
N GLU A 15 -7.31 2.73 7.66
CA GLU A 15 -8.00 2.86 8.94
C GLU A 15 -9.49 2.57 8.79
N TRP A 16 -10.15 3.21 7.81
CA TRP A 16 -11.56 2.97 7.53
C TRP A 16 -11.87 1.51 7.17
N CYS A 17 -11.03 0.85 6.36
CA CYS A 17 -11.17 -0.58 6.08
C CYS A 17 -11.10 -1.41 7.37
N SER A 18 -10.18 -1.08 8.27
CA SER A 18 -10.00 -1.80 9.54
C SER A 18 -11.22 -1.65 10.46
N ASP A 19 -11.75 -0.43 10.58
CA ASP A 19 -12.97 -0.15 11.36
C ASP A 19 -14.20 -0.91 10.82
N ASN A 20 -14.24 -1.17 9.52
CA ASN A 20 -15.33 -1.88 8.84
C ASN A 20 -15.07 -3.38 8.68
N SER A 21 -14.03 -3.94 9.32
CA SER A 21 -13.65 -5.36 9.19
C SER A 21 -13.41 -5.80 7.74
N LEU A 22 -12.89 -4.88 6.91
CA LEU A 22 -12.50 -5.11 5.52
C LEU A 22 -10.98 -5.33 5.42
N THR A 23 -10.55 -5.98 4.33
CA THR A 23 -9.12 -6.22 4.06
C THR A 23 -8.60 -5.20 3.05
N PRO A 24 -7.73 -4.25 3.45
CA PRO A 24 -7.20 -3.25 2.54
C PRO A 24 -6.20 -3.87 1.55
N HIS A 25 -6.40 -3.60 0.27
CA HIS A 25 -5.51 -4.01 -0.81
C HIS A 25 -5.08 -2.79 -1.62
N ILE A 26 -3.84 -2.80 -2.10
CA ILE A 26 -3.31 -1.78 -3.00
C ILE A 26 -2.77 -2.43 -4.27
N LEU A 27 -2.93 -1.74 -5.38
CA LEU A 27 -2.28 -2.05 -6.64
C LEU A 27 -1.08 -1.10 -6.80
N VAL A 28 0.10 -1.68 -6.97
CA VAL A 28 1.35 -0.92 -7.06
C VAL A 28 1.96 -1.14 -8.44
N TRP A 29 2.23 -0.05 -9.15
CA TRP A 29 3.05 -0.10 -10.35
C TRP A 29 4.51 -0.29 -9.95
N VAL A 30 5.15 -1.29 -10.56
CA VAL A 30 6.51 -1.73 -10.23
C VAL A 30 7.52 -1.02 -11.13
N ASN A 31 8.49 -0.34 -10.51
CA ASN A 31 9.59 0.34 -11.19
C ASN A 31 10.91 0.17 -10.42
N GLU A 32 11.95 0.92 -10.81
CA GLU A 32 13.28 0.88 -10.21
C GLU A 32 13.35 1.27 -8.72
N HIS A 33 12.34 1.94 -8.19
CA HIS A 33 12.20 2.30 -6.78
C HIS A 33 11.34 1.31 -5.98
N THR A 34 10.74 0.31 -6.64
CA THR A 34 9.85 -0.67 -5.99
C THR A 34 10.62 -1.94 -5.60
N ARG A 35 10.51 -2.36 -4.34
CA ARG A 35 11.11 -3.61 -3.84
C ARG A 35 10.04 -4.61 -3.46
N VAL A 36 9.78 -5.57 -4.33
CA VAL A 36 8.77 -6.63 -4.14
C VAL A 36 9.28 -7.97 -4.69
N PRO A 37 8.69 -9.11 -4.30
CA PRO A 37 9.04 -10.39 -4.91
C PRO A 37 8.54 -10.42 -6.36
N MET A 38 9.47 -10.31 -7.31
CA MET A 38 9.17 -10.16 -8.76
C MET A 38 8.33 -11.30 -9.34
N GLN A 39 8.35 -12.48 -8.72
CA GLN A 39 7.56 -13.65 -9.13
C GLN A 39 6.04 -13.44 -9.05
N TYR A 40 5.56 -12.44 -8.30
CA TYR A 40 4.13 -12.12 -8.18
C TYR A 40 3.71 -10.92 -9.04
N VAL A 41 4.63 -10.30 -9.77
CA VAL A 41 4.36 -9.15 -10.64
C VAL A 41 3.71 -9.62 -11.94
N ARG A 42 2.64 -8.93 -12.35
CA ARG A 42 1.93 -9.17 -13.61
C ARG A 42 1.67 -7.82 -14.27
N ASP A 43 2.02 -7.70 -15.55
CA ASP A 43 1.82 -6.46 -16.33
C ASP A 43 2.43 -5.20 -15.67
N ASN A 44 3.60 -5.36 -15.04
CA ASN A 44 4.28 -4.33 -14.24
C ASN A 44 3.49 -3.83 -13.03
N GLU A 45 2.54 -4.63 -12.55
CA GLU A 45 1.76 -4.33 -11.35
C GLU A 45 1.85 -5.48 -10.35
N ILE A 46 1.66 -5.15 -9.07
CA ILE A 46 1.53 -6.11 -8.00
C ILE A 46 0.40 -5.69 -7.07
N MET A 47 -0.47 -6.64 -6.73
CA MET A 47 -1.50 -6.46 -5.72
C MET A 47 -0.96 -6.90 -4.37
N LEU A 48 -1.00 -6.00 -3.38
CA LEU A 48 -0.55 -6.26 -2.02
C LEU A 48 -1.72 -6.16 -1.05
N ASN A 49 -1.83 -7.14 -0.16
CA ASN A 49 -2.68 -7.04 1.01
C ASN A 49 -1.91 -6.30 2.10
N ILE A 50 -2.41 -5.13 2.49
CA ILE A 50 -1.80 -4.27 3.52
C ILE A 50 -2.61 -4.28 4.83
N GLY A 51 -3.44 -5.31 5.03
CA GLY A 51 -4.17 -5.49 6.28
C GLY A 51 -3.26 -5.83 7.45
N ALA A 52 -3.68 -5.48 8.67
CA ALA A 52 -2.93 -5.74 9.89
C ALA A 52 -2.65 -7.23 10.16
N THR A 53 -3.44 -8.14 9.59
CA THR A 53 -3.25 -9.59 9.68
C THR A 53 -2.27 -10.15 8.66
N ALA A 54 -2.02 -9.43 7.55
CA ALA A 54 -1.17 -9.85 6.45
C ALA A 54 0.21 -9.18 6.47
N THR A 55 0.40 -8.17 7.33
CA THR A 55 1.62 -7.36 7.41
C THR A 55 2.16 -7.34 8.83
N GLN A 56 3.48 -7.20 8.94
CA GLN A 56 4.16 -6.97 10.21
C GLN A 56 4.90 -5.64 10.12
N ASN A 57 4.66 -4.73 11.06
CA ASN A 57 5.27 -3.40 11.11
C ASN A 57 5.03 -2.56 9.83
N LEU A 58 3.83 -2.62 9.25
CA LEU A 58 3.46 -1.78 8.11
C LEU A 58 3.69 -0.30 8.44
N ARG A 59 4.43 0.39 7.57
CA ARG A 59 4.66 1.84 7.64
C ARG A 59 4.16 2.48 6.36
N ILE A 60 3.26 3.43 6.49
CA ILE A 60 2.76 4.24 5.39
C ILE A 60 3.22 5.66 5.67
N ASP A 61 4.40 6.02 5.17
CA ASP A 61 4.99 7.35 5.33
C ASP A 61 4.55 8.29 4.19
N ASN A 62 5.01 9.54 4.21
CA ASN A 62 4.68 10.48 3.13
C ASN A 62 5.43 10.20 1.83
N ASP A 63 6.61 9.59 1.94
CA ASP A 63 7.51 9.34 0.81
C ASP A 63 7.53 7.86 0.41
N TRP A 64 7.26 6.95 1.35
CA TRP A 64 7.41 5.51 1.15
C TRP A 64 6.29 4.71 1.82
N ILE A 65 5.99 3.56 1.19
CA ILE A 65 5.29 2.42 1.76
C ILE A 65 6.03 1.16 1.33
#